data_AF-A0A321LRW1-F1
#
_entry.id   AF-A0A321LRW1-F1
#
_cell.length_a   1.000
_cell.length_b   1.000
_cell.length_c   1.000
_cell.angle_alpha   90.00
_cell.angle_beta   90.00
_cell.angle_gamma   90.00
#
_symmetry.space_group_name_H-M   'P 1'
#
loop_
_entity.id
_entity.type
_entity.pdbx_description
1 polymer ?
#
loop_
_entity_poly.entity_id
_entity_poly.type
_entity_poly.pdbx_seq_one_letter_code
_entity_poly.pdbx_strand_id
1 'polypeptide(L)'
;MNRGYDTKKNIGQSVSGQEATGSDGFNSLLLMLDSNREQAGIRYEELRQRLISYFRHRECLTPEDLADKTFTRVSGKLVEGEEIRNIGAFCFGVARMILKEHWTSLNKQPSSLTDLPAGQEPSCDPFRTEAEIEIERQKLERMEWCLDQLGDEDRQLLKDYSIGANREHLARVLGTTLKNVRVKVHRLREKLKKCVEACSRDPNAYEI
;
A
#
# COMPACT_ATOMS: atom_id res chain seq x y z
N MET A 1 42.64 -2.08 -70.02
CA MET A 1 41.39 -1.77 -69.29
C MET A 1 41.62 -2.10 -67.81
N ASN A 2 42.01 -1.15 -66.94
CA ASN A 2 41.15 -0.25 -66.18
C ASN A 2 39.85 -0.88 -65.63
N ARG A 3 39.85 -1.32 -64.36
CA ARG A 3 39.29 -0.54 -63.23
C ARG A 3 39.53 -1.28 -61.92
N GLY A 4 40.29 -0.64 -61.03
CA GLY A 4 40.46 -1.07 -59.65
C GLY A 4 39.20 -0.85 -58.82
N TYR A 5 39.08 -1.62 -57.75
CA TYR A 5 38.19 -1.31 -56.65
C TYR A 5 39.03 -1.15 -55.39
N ASP A 6 39.14 0.12 -55.00
CA ASP A 6 39.75 0.58 -53.77
C ASP A 6 39.00 0.07 -52.54
N THR A 7 39.80 -0.44 -51.63
CA THR A 7 39.55 -0.56 -50.19
C THR A 7 38.99 0.73 -49.58
N LYS A 8 37.81 0.64 -48.97
CA LYS A 8 37.45 1.48 -47.82
C LYS A 8 36.95 0.61 -46.67
N LYS A 9 37.77 0.60 -45.61
CA LYS A 9 37.39 0.28 -44.24
C LYS A 9 36.09 1.01 -43.89
N ASN A 10 35.12 0.31 -43.33
CA ASN A 10 34.17 0.92 -42.42
C ASN A 10 34.07 0.04 -41.17
N ILE A 11 34.73 0.54 -40.12
CA ILE A 11 34.64 0.11 -38.73
C ILE A 11 33.51 0.97 -38.15
N GLY A 12 32.48 0.36 -37.56
CA GLY A 12 31.53 1.15 -36.80
C GLY A 12 30.19 0.50 -36.54
N GLN A 13 30.12 -0.23 -35.43
CA GLN A 13 29.00 -0.22 -34.48
C GLN A 13 27.73 -1.02 -34.81
N SER A 14 27.80 -2.29 -34.37
CA SER A 14 27.08 -2.80 -33.21
C SER A 14 25.61 -2.41 -33.03
N VAL A 15 24.79 -3.41 -33.33
CA VAL A 15 23.46 -3.67 -32.77
C VAL A 15 23.52 -3.70 -31.24
N SER A 16 22.73 -2.87 -30.58
CA SER A 16 22.19 -3.16 -29.24
C SER A 16 20.98 -2.26 -28.99
N GLY A 17 19.82 -2.73 -29.45
CA GLY A 17 18.55 -2.32 -28.87
C GLY A 17 18.38 -2.94 -27.47
N GLN A 18 17.48 -2.32 -26.71
CA GLN A 18 16.92 -2.75 -25.41
C GLN A 18 17.53 -2.13 -24.15
N GLU A 19 17.39 -0.81 -23.96
CA GLU A 19 17.19 -0.17 -22.64
C GLU A 19 16.46 1.18 -22.82
N ALA A 20 15.17 1.19 -23.17
CA ALA A 20 14.47 2.47 -23.44
C ALA A 20 12.97 2.50 -23.04
N THR A 21 12.49 1.59 -22.20
CA THR A 21 11.08 1.63 -21.75
C THR A 21 10.91 2.12 -20.31
N GLY A 22 11.95 2.03 -19.47
CA GLY A 22 11.90 2.51 -18.09
C GLY A 22 12.06 4.03 -17.94
N SER A 23 12.88 4.65 -18.79
CA SER A 23 13.23 6.08 -18.70
C SER A 23 12.07 7.00 -19.13
N ASP A 24 11.36 6.66 -20.20
CA ASP A 24 10.34 7.53 -20.79
C ASP A 24 9.06 7.60 -19.93
N GLY A 25 8.63 6.47 -19.39
CA GLY A 25 7.48 6.41 -18.48
C GLY A 25 7.76 7.10 -17.15
N PHE A 26 8.97 6.93 -16.60
CA PHE A 26 9.36 7.58 -15.36
C PHE A 26 9.49 9.10 -15.52
N ASN A 27 10.08 9.58 -16.63
CA ASN A 27 10.13 11.01 -16.93
C ASN A 27 8.72 11.59 -17.11
N SER A 28 7.82 10.87 -17.77
CA SER A 28 6.40 11.27 -17.91
C SER A 28 5.71 11.37 -16.55
N LEU A 29 5.96 10.42 -15.65
CA LEU A 29 5.45 10.46 -14.28
C LEU A 29 5.97 11.69 -13.51
N LEU A 30 7.27 12.00 -13.61
CA LEU A 30 7.84 13.17 -12.95
C LEU A 30 7.24 14.49 -13.48
N LEU A 31 7.05 14.62 -14.80
CA LEU A 31 6.43 15.79 -15.41
C LEU A 31 4.98 16.00 -14.95
N MET A 32 4.25 14.92 -14.66
CA MET A 32 2.90 14.98 -14.09
C MET A 32 2.88 15.44 -12.62
N LEU A 33 4.00 15.32 -11.91
CA LEU A 33 4.13 15.73 -10.51
C LEU A 33 4.59 17.19 -10.40
N ASP A 34 5.57 17.61 -11.19
CA ASP A 34 5.97 19.01 -11.34
C ASP A 34 6.77 19.23 -12.64
N SER A 35 6.71 20.45 -13.18
CA SER A 35 7.50 20.84 -14.35
C SER A 35 8.98 21.07 -14.02
N ASN A 36 9.31 21.44 -12.77
CA ASN A 36 10.66 21.53 -12.24
C ASN A 36 11.11 20.16 -11.73
N ARG A 37 12.24 19.67 -12.27
CA ARG A 37 12.79 18.34 -11.99
C ARG A 37 13.09 18.09 -10.50
N GLU A 38 13.62 19.08 -9.78
CA GLU A 38 13.93 18.92 -8.35
C GLU A 38 12.63 18.81 -7.53
N GLN A 39 11.67 19.68 -7.83
CA GLN A 39 10.35 19.67 -7.16
C GLN A 39 9.54 18.42 -7.50
N ALA A 40 9.69 17.89 -8.72
CA ALA A 40 9.10 16.61 -9.12
C ALA A 40 9.71 15.44 -8.33
N GLY A 41 11.02 15.47 -8.08
CA GLY A 41 11.70 14.46 -7.26
C GLY A 41 11.20 14.45 -5.81
N ILE A 42 11.02 15.63 -5.22
CA ILE A 42 10.46 15.76 -3.85
C ILE A 42 9.04 15.19 -3.81
N ARG A 43 8.15 15.62 -4.72
CA ARG A 43 6.76 15.13 -4.77
C ARG A 43 6.66 13.64 -5.10
N TYR A 44 7.58 13.11 -5.90
CA TYR A 44 7.68 11.68 -6.16
C TYR A 44 7.95 10.92 -4.87
N GLU A 45 8.95 11.35 -4.09
CA GLU A 45 9.30 10.69 -2.84
C GLU A 45 8.18 10.83 -1.79
N GLU A 46 7.54 11.99 -1.68
CA GLU A 46 6.36 12.17 -0.82
C GLU A 46 5.23 11.20 -1.21
N LEU A 47 4.93 11.07 -2.51
CA LEU A 47 3.91 10.13 -2.98
C LEU A 47 4.32 8.67 -2.73
N ARG A 48 5.61 8.35 -2.88
CA ARG A 48 6.17 7.03 -2.59
C ARG A 48 6.00 6.67 -1.12
N GLN A 49 6.37 7.55 -0.20
CA GLN A 49 6.19 7.34 1.24
C GLN A 49 4.72 7.14 1.62
N ARG A 50 3.81 7.93 1.02
CA ARG A 50 2.37 7.76 1.23
C ARG A 50 1.85 6.42 0.71
N LEU A 51 2.37 5.91 -0.41
CA LEU A 51 2.03 4.58 -0.92
C LEU A 51 2.58 3.45 -0.04
N ILE A 52 3.84 3.56 0.41
CA ILE A 52 4.45 2.60 1.36
C ILE A 52 3.61 2.53 2.63
N SER A 53 3.29 3.69 3.22
CA SER A 53 2.42 3.79 4.38
C SER A 53 1.05 3.16 4.10
N TYR A 54 0.45 3.41 2.94
CA TYR A 54 -0.81 2.79 2.54
C TYR A 54 -0.75 1.26 2.52
N PHE A 55 0.31 0.65 1.98
CA PHE A 55 0.45 -0.81 1.97
C PHE A 55 0.81 -1.39 3.34
N ARG A 56 1.62 -0.69 4.13
CA ARG A 56 2.01 -1.11 5.48
C ARG A 56 0.83 -1.15 6.44
N HIS A 57 -0.04 -0.14 6.42
CA HIS A 57 -1.29 -0.11 7.21
C HIS A 57 -2.25 -1.25 6.87
N ARG A 58 -1.95 -2.03 5.83
CA ARG A 58 -2.72 -3.18 5.39
C ARG A 58 -1.93 -4.47 5.57
N GLU A 59 -0.85 -4.48 6.36
CA GLU A 59 -0.07 -5.68 6.70
C GLU A 59 0.54 -6.40 5.48
N CYS A 60 0.85 -5.67 4.41
CA CYS A 60 1.61 -6.23 3.31
C CYS A 60 3.07 -6.44 3.75
N LEU A 61 3.65 -7.60 3.44
CA LEU A 61 5.03 -7.95 3.84
C LEU A 61 6.10 -7.12 3.13
N THR A 62 5.80 -6.60 1.93
CA THR A 62 6.75 -5.85 1.10
C THR A 62 6.13 -4.54 0.59
N PRO A 63 5.83 -3.57 1.49
CA PRO A 63 5.12 -2.35 1.11
C PRO A 63 5.91 -1.46 0.14
N GLU A 64 7.25 -1.46 0.22
CA GLU A 64 8.15 -0.76 -0.71
C GLU A 64 8.04 -1.33 -2.13
N ASP A 65 8.12 -2.66 -2.29
CA ASP A 65 7.98 -3.32 -3.60
C ASP A 65 6.61 -3.05 -4.22
N LEU A 66 5.55 -3.02 -3.40
CA LEU A 66 4.20 -2.74 -3.87
C LEU A 66 4.02 -1.27 -4.29
N ALA A 67 4.71 -0.33 -3.63
CA ALA A 67 4.76 1.07 -4.05
C ALA A 67 5.50 1.21 -5.40
N ASP A 68 6.67 0.58 -5.55
CA ASP A 68 7.45 0.63 -6.79
C ASP A 68 6.71 -0.05 -7.95
N LYS A 69 6.00 -1.15 -7.67
CA LYS A 69 5.08 -1.80 -8.63
C LYS A 69 3.92 -0.90 -9.03
N THR A 70 3.42 -0.06 -8.11
CA THR A 70 2.38 0.94 -8.41
C THR A 70 2.91 1.94 -9.44
N PHE A 71 4.08 2.53 -9.19
CA PHE A 71 4.70 3.46 -10.13
C PHE A 71 5.02 2.84 -11.48
N THR A 72 5.47 1.58 -11.50
CA THR A 72 5.71 0.84 -12.74
C THR A 72 4.45 0.74 -13.59
N ARG A 73 3.31 0.39 -12.98
CA ARG A 73 2.02 0.30 -13.70
C ARG A 73 1.52 1.65 -14.18
N VAL A 74 1.63 2.68 -13.34
CA VAL A 74 1.20 4.04 -13.70
C VAL A 74 2.05 4.59 -14.83
N SER A 75 3.37 4.39 -14.78
CA SER A 75 4.29 4.79 -15.85
C SER A 75 3.95 4.10 -17.17
N GLY A 76 3.60 2.80 -17.14
CA GLY A 76 3.11 2.10 -18.32
C GLY A 76 1.83 2.71 -18.91
N LYS A 77 0.88 3.10 -18.06
CA LYS A 77 -0.37 3.77 -18.49
C LYS A 77 -0.15 5.16 -19.10
N LEU A 78 0.82 5.90 -18.58
CA LEU A 78 1.22 7.19 -19.16
C LEU A 78 1.82 7.01 -20.55
N VAL A 79 2.66 6.00 -20.75
CA VAL A 79 3.25 5.67 -22.07
C VAL A 79 2.16 5.21 -23.06
N GLU A 80 1.13 4.50 -22.59
CA GLU A 80 -0.05 4.12 -23.39
C GLU A 80 -0.94 5.32 -23.78
N GLY A 81 -0.68 6.52 -23.25
CA GLY A 81 -1.43 7.74 -23.56
C GLY A 81 -2.72 7.91 -22.76
N GLU A 82 -2.85 7.26 -21.61
CA GLU A 82 -4.03 7.40 -20.75
C GLU A 82 -4.12 8.83 -20.16
N GLU A 83 -5.28 9.48 -20.28
CA GLU A 83 -5.48 10.85 -19.79
C GLU A 83 -5.63 10.87 -18.26
N ILE A 84 -4.52 11.06 -17.54
CA ILE A 84 -4.51 11.12 -16.09
C ILE A 84 -4.60 12.57 -15.63
N ARG A 85 -5.72 12.95 -14.99
CA ARG A 85 -5.91 14.32 -14.47
C ARG A 85 -5.33 14.56 -13.08
N ASN A 86 -5.35 13.53 -12.22
CA ASN A 86 -4.79 13.60 -10.87
C ASN A 86 -3.94 12.35 -10.62
N ILE A 87 -2.62 12.54 -10.73
CA ILE A 87 -1.66 11.44 -10.64
C ILE A 87 -1.70 10.74 -9.28
N GLY A 88 -1.86 11.50 -8.18
CA GLY A 88 -1.96 10.93 -6.84
C GLY A 88 -3.19 10.01 -6.69
N ALA A 89 -4.37 10.50 -7.07
CA ALA A 89 -5.60 9.71 -7.00
C ALA A 89 -5.53 8.45 -7.89
N PHE A 90 -4.92 8.57 -9.07
CA PHE A 90 -4.71 7.46 -9.99
C PHE A 90 -3.76 6.41 -9.39
N CYS A 91 -2.63 6.83 -8.81
CA CYS A 91 -1.70 5.95 -8.09
C CYS A 91 -2.40 5.16 -6.99
N PHE A 92 -3.26 5.79 -6.17
CA PHE A 92 -4.01 5.08 -5.14
C PHE A 92 -5.09 4.13 -5.70
N GLY A 93 -5.66 4.45 -6.87
CA GLY A 93 -6.53 3.53 -7.61
C GLY A 93 -5.78 2.26 -8.03
N VAL A 94 -4.60 2.42 -8.61
CA VAL A 94 -3.72 1.30 -9.01
C VAL A 94 -3.22 0.52 -7.79
N ALA A 95 -2.84 1.21 -6.71
CA ALA A 95 -2.41 0.58 -5.46
C ALA A 95 -3.50 -0.31 -4.86
N ARG A 96 -4.77 0.10 -4.94
CA ARG A 96 -5.92 -0.71 -4.52
C ARG A 96 -6.08 -1.97 -5.38
N MET A 97 -5.83 -1.89 -6.68
CA MET A 97 -5.84 -3.06 -7.57
C MET A 97 -4.71 -4.03 -7.24
N ILE A 98 -3.48 -3.52 -7.07
CA ILE A 98 -2.32 -4.31 -6.67
C ILE A 98 -2.56 -5.02 -5.33
N LEU A 99 -3.13 -4.31 -4.35
CA LEU A 99 -3.48 -4.89 -3.06
C LEU A 99 -4.42 -6.08 -3.23
N LYS A 100 -5.48 -5.95 -4.05
CA LYS A 100 -6.43 -7.05 -4.31
C LYS A 100 -5.72 -8.27 -4.92
N GLU A 101 -4.80 -8.05 -5.86
CA GLU A 101 -3.98 -9.11 -6.46
C GLU A 101 -3.05 -9.77 -5.45
N HIS A 102 -2.43 -8.99 -4.55
CA HIS A 102 -1.54 -9.49 -3.50
C HIS A 102 -2.29 -10.47 -2.58
N TRP A 103 -3.46 -10.09 -2.05
CA TRP A 103 -4.27 -10.96 -1.20
C TRP A 103 -4.87 -12.18 -1.93
N THR A 104 -5.20 -12.01 -3.21
CA THR A 104 -5.73 -13.13 -4.01
C THR A 104 -4.64 -14.18 -4.28
N SER A 105 -3.39 -13.74 -4.47
CA SER A 105 -2.24 -14.62 -4.67
C SER A 105 -1.84 -15.35 -3.38
N LEU A 106 -1.87 -14.67 -2.23
CA LEU A 106 -1.60 -15.28 -0.93
C LEU A 106 -2.64 -16.35 -0.56
N ASN A 107 -3.92 -16.11 -0.80
CA ASN A 107 -4.98 -17.11 -0.54
C ASN A 107 -4.91 -18.36 -1.44
N LYS A 108 -4.13 -18.33 -2.53
CA LYS A 108 -3.94 -19.48 -3.42
C LYS A 108 -2.69 -20.30 -3.07
N GLN A 109 -1.80 -19.78 -2.23
CA GLN A 109 -0.64 -20.52 -1.75
C GLN A 109 -0.94 -21.10 -0.35
N PRO A 110 -0.82 -22.41 -0.12
CA PRO A 110 -0.78 -22.95 1.23
C PRO A 110 0.57 -22.55 1.84
N SER A 111 0.63 -21.43 2.54
CA SER A 111 1.87 -20.94 3.14
C SER A 111 2.22 -21.76 4.39
N SER A 112 3.35 -22.48 4.32
CA SER A 112 4.11 -22.94 5.48
C SER A 112 4.49 -21.73 6.33
N LEU A 113 3.96 -21.66 7.55
CA LEU A 113 4.27 -20.62 8.52
C LEU A 113 5.67 -20.87 9.09
N THR A 114 6.70 -20.36 8.44
CA THR A 114 8.05 -20.29 9.00
C THR A 114 8.76 -19.15 8.27
N ASP A 115 9.36 -18.22 9.04
CA ASP A 115 9.97 -16.96 8.60
C ASP A 115 9.05 -15.73 8.53
N LEU A 116 8.50 -15.36 9.70
CA LEU A 116 8.19 -13.96 10.01
C LEU A 116 9.49 -13.28 10.45
N PRO A 117 9.98 -12.22 9.77
CA PRO A 117 11.03 -11.39 10.35
C PRO A 117 10.47 -10.70 11.60
N ALA A 118 11.14 -10.94 12.74
CA ALA A 118 10.80 -10.34 14.01
C ALA A 118 11.04 -8.82 13.95
N GLY A 119 10.03 -8.04 14.36
CA GLY A 119 10.19 -6.64 14.76
C GLY A 119 10.50 -5.68 13.61
N GLN A 120 9.48 -5.31 12.84
CA GLN A 120 9.49 -4.00 12.19
C GLN A 120 8.82 -3.02 13.16
N GLU A 121 9.63 -2.23 13.85
CA GLU A 121 9.14 -1.03 14.54
C GLU A 121 8.34 -0.17 13.55
N PRO A 122 7.29 0.56 13.99
CA PRO A 122 6.62 1.52 13.14
C PRO A 122 7.64 2.54 12.66
N SER A 123 8.12 2.42 11.42
CA SER A 123 9.06 3.41 10.89
C SER A 123 8.32 4.76 10.85
N CYS A 124 8.78 5.70 11.66
CA CYS A 124 8.40 7.10 11.53
C CYS A 124 8.76 7.53 10.12
N ASP A 125 7.75 7.92 9.35
CA ASP A 125 7.96 8.63 8.10
C ASP A 125 8.69 9.94 8.45
N PRO A 126 9.95 10.13 8.00
CA PRO A 126 10.78 11.27 8.39
C PRO A 126 10.27 12.61 7.85
N PHE A 127 9.22 12.60 7.02
CA PHE A 127 8.57 13.79 6.48
C PHE A 127 7.26 14.16 7.18
N ARG A 128 6.85 13.42 8.22
CA ARG A 128 5.69 13.81 9.00
C ARG A 128 5.95 15.08 9.78
N THR A 129 5.05 16.04 9.62
CA THR A 129 5.00 17.22 10.48
C THR A 129 4.60 16.81 11.90
N GLU A 130 5.05 17.57 12.90
CA GLU A 130 4.66 17.36 14.31
C GLU A 130 3.12 17.30 14.47
N ALA A 131 2.40 18.12 13.69
CA ALA A 131 0.95 18.12 13.65
C ALA A 131 0.34 16.79 13.14
N GLU A 132 0.95 16.16 12.14
CA GLU A 132 0.50 14.86 11.62
C GLU A 132 0.76 13.74 12.61
N ILE A 133 1.89 13.78 13.32
CA ILE A 133 2.23 12.83 14.39
C ILE A 133 1.21 12.93 15.53
N GLU A 134 0.92 14.15 15.97
CA GLU A 134 -0.08 14.42 17.01
C GLU A 134 -1.48 13.92 16.61
N ILE A 135 -1.92 14.21 15.38
CA ILE A 135 -3.20 13.72 14.86
C ILE A 135 -3.26 12.19 14.84
N GLU A 136 -2.15 11.53 14.51
CA GLU A 136 -2.09 10.07 14.50
C GLU A 136 -2.13 9.48 15.91
N ARG A 137 -1.40 10.08 16.86
CA ARG A 137 -1.44 9.68 18.27
C ARG A 137 -2.87 9.78 18.82
N GLN A 138 -3.54 10.90 18.59
CA GLN A 138 -4.94 11.08 19.01
C GLN A 138 -5.89 10.07 18.34
N LYS A 139 -5.65 9.69 17.08
CA LYS A 139 -6.43 8.64 16.41
C LYS A 139 -6.21 7.28 17.04
N LEU A 140 -4.97 6.94 17.41
CA LEU A 140 -4.63 5.69 18.09
C LEU A 140 -5.27 5.62 19.48
N GLU A 141 -5.12 6.67 20.29
CA GLU A 141 -5.72 6.77 21.63
C GLU A 141 -7.25 6.60 21.56
N ARG A 142 -7.93 7.25 20.61
CA ARG A 142 -9.38 7.09 20.39
C ARG A 142 -9.75 5.67 19.96
N MET A 143 -8.93 5.05 19.12
CA MET A 143 -9.15 3.67 18.68
C MET A 143 -9.01 2.69 19.85
N GLU A 144 -7.97 2.85 20.66
CA GLU A 144 -7.73 2.06 21.86
C GLU A 144 -8.89 2.20 22.84
N TRP A 145 -9.33 3.43 23.13
CA TRP A 145 -10.50 3.65 23.98
C TRP A 145 -11.78 3.04 23.42
N CYS A 146 -12.00 3.06 22.10
CA CYS A 146 -13.16 2.40 21.49
C CYS A 146 -13.08 0.87 21.57
N LEU A 147 -11.87 0.31 21.55
CA LEU A 147 -11.64 -1.12 21.83
C LEU A 147 -11.88 -1.42 23.32
N ASP A 148 -11.44 -0.54 24.23
CA ASP A 148 -11.98 -0.23 25.58
C ASP A 148 -13.42 -0.69 25.81
N GLN A 149 -14.31 -0.13 24.99
CA GLN A 149 -15.75 -0.28 25.13
C GLN A 149 -16.31 -1.61 24.60
N LEU A 150 -15.45 -2.50 24.10
CA LEU A 150 -15.79 -3.87 23.77
C LEU A 150 -15.40 -4.79 24.95
N GLY A 151 -16.25 -5.78 25.23
CA GLY A 151 -15.87 -6.83 26.18
C GLY A 151 -14.65 -7.62 25.70
N ASP A 152 -13.91 -8.19 26.63
CA ASP A 152 -12.63 -8.88 26.35
C ASP A 152 -12.77 -9.97 25.28
N GLU A 153 -13.84 -10.77 25.35
CA GLU A 153 -14.12 -11.82 24.35
C GLU A 153 -14.34 -11.26 22.95
N ASP A 154 -15.01 -10.10 22.83
CA ASP A 154 -15.31 -9.47 21.56
C ASP A 154 -14.06 -8.82 20.95
N ARG A 155 -13.21 -8.22 21.80
CA ARG A 155 -11.92 -7.68 21.39
C ARG A 155 -10.99 -8.80 20.93
N GLN A 156 -10.91 -9.90 21.69
CA GLN A 156 -10.08 -11.04 21.34
C GLN A 156 -10.54 -11.67 20.02
N LEU A 157 -11.86 -11.84 19.83
CA LEU A 157 -12.42 -12.31 18.57
C LEU A 157 -12.04 -11.42 17.38
N LEU A 158 -12.07 -10.10 17.54
CA LEU A 158 -11.66 -9.17 16.48
C LEU A 158 -10.16 -9.29 16.13
N LYS A 159 -9.30 -9.44 17.14
CA LYS A 159 -7.85 -9.63 16.96
C LYS A 159 -7.59 -10.94 16.21
N ASP A 160 -8.12 -12.05 16.70
CA ASP A 160 -7.88 -13.37 16.11
C ASP A 160 -8.45 -13.47 14.68
N TYR A 161 -9.62 -12.85 14.44
CA TYR A 161 -10.21 -12.82 13.11
C TYR A 161 -9.38 -11.99 12.12
N SER A 162 -8.65 -10.97 12.58
CA SER A 162 -7.88 -10.07 11.73
C SER A 162 -6.49 -10.62 11.39
N ILE A 163 -5.84 -11.32 12.34
CA ILE A 163 -4.53 -11.98 12.16
C ILE A 163 -4.60 -13.18 11.18
N GLY A 164 -5.79 -13.49 10.64
CA GLY A 164 -5.97 -14.56 9.66
C GLY A 164 -6.08 -15.94 10.28
N ALA A 165 -6.43 -16.04 11.57
CA ALA A 165 -6.72 -17.33 12.20
C ALA A 165 -7.78 -18.09 11.37
N ASN A 166 -7.62 -19.41 11.30
CA ASN A 166 -8.55 -20.29 10.59
C ASN A 166 -9.97 -20.03 11.11
N ARG A 167 -10.85 -19.51 10.25
CA ARG A 167 -12.17 -19.01 10.67
C ARG A 167 -13.07 -20.15 11.13
N GLU A 168 -12.85 -21.36 10.61
CA GLU A 168 -13.50 -22.59 11.05
C GLU A 168 -12.98 -23.05 12.43
N HIS A 169 -11.73 -22.74 12.78
CA HIS A 169 -11.20 -22.95 14.13
C HIS A 169 -11.83 -21.97 15.13
N LEU A 170 -11.94 -20.67 14.78
CA LEU A 170 -12.63 -19.69 15.63
C LEU A 170 -14.08 -20.07 15.91
N ALA A 171 -14.79 -20.57 14.89
CA ALA A 171 -16.15 -21.06 15.05
C ALA A 171 -16.23 -22.25 16.02
N ARG A 172 -15.27 -23.19 15.94
CA ARG A 172 -15.18 -24.34 16.85
C ARG A 172 -14.88 -23.93 18.29
N VAL A 173 -13.90 -23.05 18.51
CA VAL A 173 -13.54 -22.57 19.86
C VAL A 173 -14.71 -21.84 20.52
N LEU A 174 -15.45 -21.04 19.75
CA LEU A 174 -16.62 -20.31 20.24
C LEU A 174 -17.91 -21.15 20.28
N GLY A 175 -17.86 -22.43 19.91
CA GLY A 175 -19.05 -23.30 19.87
C GLY A 175 -20.16 -22.81 18.94
N THR A 176 -19.81 -22.10 17.87
CA THR A 176 -20.77 -21.47 16.96
C THR A 176 -20.49 -21.80 15.49
N THR A 177 -21.32 -21.30 14.58
CA THR A 177 -21.11 -21.49 13.14
C THR A 177 -20.23 -20.39 12.55
N LEU A 178 -19.51 -20.70 11.48
CA LEU A 178 -18.73 -19.70 10.72
C LEU A 178 -19.57 -18.49 10.29
N LYS A 179 -20.84 -18.71 9.94
CA LYS A 179 -21.79 -17.64 9.60
C LYS A 179 -22.02 -16.71 10.79
N ASN A 180 -22.20 -17.26 11.99
CA ASN A 180 -22.40 -16.47 13.20
C ASN A 180 -21.14 -15.69 13.58
N VAL A 181 -19.95 -16.28 13.44
CA VAL A 181 -18.67 -15.57 13.62
C VAL A 181 -18.59 -14.36 12.69
N ARG A 182 -18.86 -14.54 11.39
CA ARG A 182 -18.83 -13.44 10.41
C ARG A 182 -19.81 -12.33 10.75
N VAL A 183 -21.04 -12.67 11.14
CA VAL A 183 -22.06 -11.68 11.55
C VAL A 183 -21.63 -10.96 12.83
N LYS A 184 -21.10 -11.69 13.81
CA LYS A 184 -20.61 -11.10 15.06
C LYS A 184 -19.48 -10.11 14.80
N VAL A 185 -18.47 -10.51 14.02
CA VAL A 185 -17.36 -9.63 13.62
C VAL A 185 -17.85 -8.41 12.85
N HIS A 186 -18.80 -8.57 11.92
CA HIS A 186 -19.38 -7.43 11.20
C HIS A 186 -20.00 -6.41 12.17
N ARG A 187 -20.83 -6.88 13.12
CA ARG A 187 -21.47 -6.02 14.13
C ARG A 187 -20.44 -5.33 15.03
N LEU A 188 -19.39 -6.04 15.42
CA LEU A 188 -18.31 -5.45 16.23
C LEU A 188 -17.56 -4.35 15.46
N ARG A 189 -17.28 -4.56 14.17
CA ARG A 189 -16.69 -3.53 13.30
C ARG A 189 -17.60 -2.32 13.13
N GLU A 190 -18.92 -2.53 13.00
CA GLU A 190 -19.87 -1.42 12.97
C GLU A 190 -19.93 -0.66 14.29
N LYS A 191 -19.88 -1.36 15.44
CA LYS A 191 -19.84 -0.73 16.76
C LYS A 191 -18.58 0.12 16.94
N LEU A 192 -17.41 -0.41 16.56
CA LEU A 192 -16.15 0.34 16.59
C LEU A 192 -16.20 1.56 15.66
N LYS A 193 -16.70 1.40 14.44
CA LYS A 193 -16.84 2.51 13.50
C LYS A 193 -17.69 3.63 14.08
N LYS A 194 -18.86 3.31 14.64
CA LYS A 194 -19.75 4.29 15.28
C LYS A 194 -19.09 4.98 16.47
N CYS A 195 -18.35 4.23 17.28
CA CYS A 195 -17.59 4.78 18.42
C CYS A 195 -16.54 5.79 17.95
N VAL A 196 -15.70 5.41 16.98
CA VAL A 196 -14.66 6.28 16.43
C VAL A 196 -15.27 7.53 15.76
N GLU A 197 -16.38 7.37 15.04
CA GLU A 197 -17.11 8.50 14.44
C GLU A 197 -17.66 9.46 15.52
N ALA A 198 -18.18 8.94 16.63
CA ALA A 198 -18.66 9.76 17.74
C ALA A 198 -17.49 10.50 18.43
N CYS A 199 -16.39 9.80 18.76
CA CYS A 199 -15.20 10.40 19.37
C CYS A 199 -14.47 11.39 18.44
N SER A 200 -14.67 11.29 17.12
CA SER A 200 -14.14 12.28 16.18
C SER A 200 -14.90 13.60 16.18
N ARG A 201 -16.16 13.61 16.66
CA ARG A 201 -17.03 14.80 16.75
C ARG A 201 -16.93 15.49 18.10
N ASP A 202 -16.49 14.80 19.14
CA ASP A 202 -16.28 15.33 20.49
C ASP A 202 -14.89 14.90 21.01
N PRO A 203 -13.89 15.80 20.95
CA PRO A 203 -12.53 15.54 21.40
C PRO A 203 -12.41 15.26 22.91
N ASN A 204 -13.44 15.54 23.71
CA ASN A 204 -13.42 15.35 25.17
C ASN A 204 -14.13 14.06 25.63
N ALA A 205 -14.64 13.24 24.70
CA ALA A 205 -15.43 12.05 25.04
C ALA A 205 -14.63 10.91 25.73
N TYR A 206 -13.29 10.99 25.75
CA TYR A 206 -12.40 10.01 26.37
C TYR A 206 -11.66 10.54 27.62
N GLU A 207 -11.97 11.75 28.09
CA GLU A 207 -11.53 12.27 29.40
C GLU A 207 -12.59 11.93 30.48
N ILE A 208 -12.57 10.71 31.01
CA ILE A 208 -13.27 10.34 32.26
C ILE A 208 -12.34 9.47 33.11
#